data_AF-A0A1Q7H3I0-F1
#
_entry.id   AF-A0A1Q7H3I0-F1
#
_cell.length_a   1.000
_cell.length_b   1.000
_cell.length_c   1.000
_cell.angle_alpha   90.00
_cell.angle_beta   90.00
_cell.angle_gamma   90.00
#
_symmetry.space_group_name_H-M   'P 1'
#
loop_
_entity.id
_entity.type
_entity.pdbx_description
1 polymer ?
#
loop_
_entity_poly.entity_id
_entity_poly.type
_entity_poly.pdbx_seq_one_letter_code
_entity_poly.pdbx_strand_id
1 'polypeptide(L)'
;MKRDRLPPLWSCPKCGAKFVSANMWHSCGRYRLEDLFATSEPHVFKMFQKFQRMVESCGPVTMIPQKTRVVFMVRMRFAGATVRKTNLRVGLILERKLPDDPRIEKIETFGSHSHGH
;
A
#
# COMPACT_ATOMS: atom_id res chain seq x y z
N MET A 1 19.72 -15.79 4.86
CA MET A 1 20.36 -14.51 4.51
C MET A 1 20.27 -13.60 5.73
N LYS A 2 21.40 -13.29 6.39
CA LYS A 2 21.38 -12.43 7.59
C LYS A 2 20.79 -11.07 7.20
N ARG A 3 19.77 -10.62 7.92
CA ARG A 3 19.06 -9.32 7.76
C ARG A 3 19.95 -8.12 8.11
N ASP A 4 21.27 -8.26 8.06
CA ASP A 4 22.20 -7.27 8.59
C ASP A 4 22.59 -6.28 7.49
N ARG A 5 21.85 -5.16 7.52
CA ARG A 5 22.00 -3.88 6.80
C ARG A 5 21.71 -3.91 5.29
N LEU A 6 20.41 -3.98 4.99
CA LEU A 6 19.91 -3.39 3.74
C LEU A 6 20.29 -1.90 3.69
N PRO A 7 20.66 -1.34 2.51
CA PRO A 7 20.97 0.08 2.36
C PRO A 7 19.84 0.97 2.90
N PRO A 8 20.13 2.17 3.41
CA PRO A 8 19.08 3.10 3.81
C PRO A 8 18.14 3.40 2.64
N LEU A 9 16.87 3.68 2.94
CA LEU A 9 15.93 4.13 1.91
C LEU A 9 16.32 5.54 1.44
N TRP A 10 16.30 5.74 0.13
CA TRP A 10 16.43 7.08 -0.44
C TRP A 10 15.13 7.86 -0.16
N SER A 11 15.27 9.10 0.32
CA SER A 11 14.15 9.99 0.56
C SER A 11 14.04 10.99 -0.59
N CYS A 12 12.86 11.07 -1.21
CA CYS A 12 12.60 12.06 -2.25
C CYS A 12 12.75 13.47 -1.66
N PRO A 13 13.60 14.35 -2.23
CA PRO A 13 13.82 15.69 -1.69
C PRO A 13 12.59 16.58 -1.83
N LYS A 14 11.65 16.26 -2.74
CA LYS A 14 10.45 17.06 -2.99
C LYS A 14 9.32 16.73 -2.01
N CYS A 15 9.04 15.45 -1.78
CA CYS A 15 7.88 15.03 -0.99
C CYS A 15 8.21 14.24 0.29
N GLY A 16 9.47 13.81 0.48
CA GLY A 16 9.90 13.02 1.63
C GLY A 16 9.54 11.53 1.56
N ALA A 17 8.86 11.07 0.50
CA ALA A 17 8.57 9.66 0.32
C ALA A 17 9.86 8.83 0.20
N LYS A 18 9.86 7.64 0.82
CA LYS A 18 11.02 6.76 0.91
C LYS A 18 10.94 5.63 -0.11
N PHE A 19 12.07 5.33 -0.76
CA PHE A 19 12.16 4.32 -1.82
C PHE A 19 13.46 3.50 -1.70
N VAL A 20 13.44 2.29 -2.26
CA VAL A 20 14.62 1.41 -2.32
C VAL A 20 15.65 1.85 -3.35
N SER A 21 15.23 2.61 -4.36
CA SER A 21 16.07 3.13 -5.43
C SER A 21 15.99 4.65 -5.48
N ALA A 22 17.14 5.29 -5.69
CA ALA A 22 17.20 6.74 -5.88
C ALA A 22 16.46 7.16 -7.16
N ASN A 23 15.88 8.36 -7.15
CA ASN A 23 15.19 8.96 -8.30
C ASN A 23 14.07 8.08 -8.91
N MET A 24 13.51 7.16 -8.11
CA MET A 24 12.41 6.31 -8.55
C MET A 24 11.26 7.17 -9.05
N TRP A 25 10.70 6.86 -10.22
CA TRP A 25 9.56 7.59 -10.75
C TRP A 25 8.35 7.44 -9.81
N HIS A 26 7.78 8.57 -9.41
CA HIS A 26 6.58 8.61 -8.58
C HIS A 26 5.88 9.96 -8.69
N SER A 27 4.58 9.98 -8.44
CA SER A 27 3.84 11.22 -8.22
C SER A 27 4.23 11.81 -6.86
N CYS A 28 4.91 12.95 -6.86
CA CYS A 28 5.18 13.71 -5.64
C CYS A 28 3.89 14.32 -5.10
N GLY A 29 3.73 14.29 -3.78
CA GLY A 29 2.63 14.99 -3.11
C GLY A 29 2.59 14.63 -1.63
N ARG A 30 1.98 15.52 -0.84
CA ARG A 30 1.62 15.28 0.55
C ARG A 30 0.10 15.28 0.61
N TYR A 31 -0.48 14.17 1.05
CA TYR A 31 -1.92 13.97 1.06
C TYR A 31 -2.36 13.68 2.50
N ARG A 32 -3.53 14.17 2.89
CA ARG A 32 -4.13 13.84 4.17
C ARG A 32 -5.04 12.64 3.99
N LEU A 33 -5.18 11.83 5.04
CA LEU A 33 -6.07 10.67 4.98
C LEU A 33 -7.52 11.11 4.75
N GLU A 34 -7.96 12.13 5.48
CA GLU A 34 -9.32 12.68 5.42
C GLU A 34 -9.73 13.10 3.99
N ASP A 35 -8.81 13.70 3.23
CA ASP A 35 -9.07 14.17 1.87
C ASP A 35 -9.43 13.00 0.93
N LEU A 36 -8.87 11.80 1.15
CA LEU A 36 -9.18 10.62 0.33
C LEU A 36 -10.61 10.12 0.58
N PHE A 37 -11.14 10.31 1.78
CA PHE A 37 -12.45 9.79 2.19
C PHE A 37 -13.55 10.85 2.13
N ALA A 38 -13.23 12.11 1.82
CA ALA A 38 -14.15 13.24 1.83
C ALA A 38 -15.42 13.03 0.99
N THR A 39 -15.36 12.23 -0.07
CA THR A 39 -16.50 11.92 -0.95
C THR A 39 -17.00 10.48 -0.84
N SER A 40 -16.40 9.69 0.05
CA SER A 40 -16.77 8.29 0.26
C SER A 40 -17.88 8.14 1.29
N GLU A 41 -18.66 7.07 1.16
CA GLU A 41 -19.68 6.73 2.13
C GLU A 41 -19.05 6.25 3.45
N PRO A 42 -19.69 6.48 4.61
CA PRO A 42 -19.07 6.22 5.92
C PRO A 42 -18.61 4.77 6.13
N HIS A 43 -19.26 3.78 5.51
CA HIS A 43 -18.86 2.38 5.62
C HIS A 43 -17.54 2.08 4.90
N VAL A 44 -17.16 2.86 3.89
CA VAL A 44 -15.87 2.72 3.20
C VAL A 44 -14.73 3.04 4.15
N PHE A 45 -14.86 4.10 4.96
CA PHE A 45 -13.88 4.42 6.00
C PHE A 45 -13.84 3.33 7.08
N LYS A 46 -14.99 2.80 7.52
CA LYS A 46 -15.04 1.66 8.46
C LYS A 46 -14.34 0.42 7.90
N MET A 47 -14.48 0.14 6.61
CA MET A 47 -13.80 -0.97 5.94
C MET A 47 -12.29 -0.72 5.89
N PHE A 48 -11.88 0.50 5.57
CA PHE A 48 -10.47 0.89 5.59
C PHE A 48 -9.85 0.69 6.98
N GLN A 49 -10.53 1.10 8.05
CA GLN A 49 -10.05 0.90 9.42
C GLN A 49 -9.88 -0.59 9.77
N LYS A 50 -10.77 -1.47 9.28
CA LYS A 50 -10.62 -2.93 9.44
C LYS A 50 -9.39 -3.45 8.70
N PHE A 51 -9.20 -3.01 7.46
CA PHE A 51 -8.04 -3.37 6.65
C PHE A 51 -6.73 -2.86 7.28
N GLN A 52 -6.70 -1.61 7.75
CA GLN A 52 -5.56 -1.03 8.45
C GLN A 52 -5.16 -1.88 9.66
N ARG A 53 -6.12 -2.22 10.53
CA ARG A 53 -5.85 -3.06 11.71
C ARG A 53 -5.29 -4.44 11.34
N MET A 54 -5.80 -5.05 10.28
CA MET A 54 -5.30 -6.33 9.78
C MET A 54 -3.86 -6.22 9.27
N VAL A 55 -3.50 -5.14 8.59
CA VAL A 55 -2.13 -4.92 8.13
C VAL A 55 -1.18 -4.66 9.30
N GLU A 56 -1.60 -3.82 10.25
CA GLU A 56 -0.82 -3.48 11.44
C GLU A 56 -0.65 -4.66 12.40
N SER A 57 -1.58 -5.62 12.43
CA SER A 57 -1.43 -6.83 13.24
C SER A 57 -0.34 -7.78 12.74
N CYS A 58 0.13 -7.61 11.50
CA CYS A 58 1.27 -8.35 10.96
C CYS A 58 2.62 -7.77 11.39
N GLY A 59 2.66 -6.57 11.98
CA GLY A 59 3.86 -5.92 12.48
C GLY A 59 3.94 -4.43 12.13
N PRO A 60 5.05 -3.76 12.50
CA PRO A 60 5.23 -2.33 12.26
C PRO A 60 5.22 -1.99 10.77
N VAL A 61 4.35 -1.06 10.38
CA VAL A 61 4.24 -0.55 9.01
C VAL A 61 4.18 0.98 9.02
N THR A 62 4.63 1.60 7.93
CA THR A 62 4.41 3.02 7.65
C THR A 62 3.22 3.14 6.72
N MET A 63 2.18 3.85 7.17
CA MET A 63 1.03 4.22 6.35
C MET A 63 1.32 5.52 5.59
N ILE A 64 1.06 5.54 4.28
CA ILE A 64 1.33 6.68 3.41
C ILE A 64 0.08 6.98 2.59
N PRO A 65 -0.62 8.09 2.86
CA PRO A 65 -1.65 8.60 1.96
C PRO A 65 -1.04 9.08 0.64
N GLN A 66 -1.69 8.72 -0.47
CA GLN A 66 -1.39 9.18 -1.83
C GLN A 66 -2.64 9.83 -2.42
N LYS A 67 -2.54 10.36 -3.64
CA LYS A 67 -3.64 11.07 -4.31
C LYS A 67 -4.99 10.31 -4.30
N THR A 68 -4.96 9.00 -4.50
CA THR A 68 -6.18 8.18 -4.69
C THR A 68 -6.26 6.95 -3.81
N ARG A 69 -5.21 6.69 -3.01
CA ARG A 69 -5.09 5.47 -2.22
C ARG A 69 -4.20 5.68 -1.01
N VAL A 70 -4.38 4.83 -0.01
CA VAL A 70 -3.44 4.67 1.10
C VAL A 70 -2.57 3.46 0.81
N VAL A 71 -1.26 3.55 1.04
CA VAL A 71 -0.35 2.40 0.92
C VAL A 71 0.36 2.15 2.25
N PHE A 72 0.63 0.89 2.54
CA PHE A 72 1.40 0.45 3.70
C PHE A 72 2.74 -0.07 3.22
N MET A 73 3.80 0.35 3.92
CA MET A 73 5.16 -0.05 3.60
C MET A 73 5.95 -0.46 4.83
N VAL A 74 6.88 -1.39 4.62
CA VAL A 74 7.99 -1.64 5.56
C VAL A 74 9.28 -1.09 4.97
N ARG A 75 9.78 -1.77 3.93
CA ARG A 75 10.84 -1.30 3.05
C ARG A 75 10.31 -0.99 1.65
N MET A 76 9.39 -1.82 1.18
CA MET A 76 8.60 -1.59 -0.03
C MET A 76 7.12 -1.48 0.35
N ARG A 77 6.34 -0.87 -0.55
CA ARG A 77 4.87 -0.90 -0.47
C ARG A 77 4.41 -2.31 -0.78
N PHE A 78 3.65 -2.91 0.11
CA PHE A 78 3.18 -4.29 -0.04
C PHE A 78 1.67 -4.40 0.09
N ALA A 79 1.02 -3.42 0.71
CA ALA A 79 -0.43 -3.37 0.82
C ALA A 79 -0.93 -1.98 0.45
N GLY A 80 -2.17 -1.89 -0.04
CA GLY A 80 -2.80 -0.60 -0.31
C GLY A 80 -4.31 -0.69 -0.38
N ALA A 81 -4.95 0.46 -0.24
CA ALA A 81 -6.39 0.62 -0.26
C ALA A 81 -6.75 1.83 -1.13
N THR A 82 -7.38 1.57 -2.27
CA THR A 82 -7.91 2.59 -3.18
C THR A 82 -9.35 2.91 -2.79
N VAL A 83 -9.58 4.18 -2.45
CA VAL A 83 -10.88 4.64 -1.96
C VAL A 83 -11.80 4.92 -3.15
N ARG A 84 -13.00 4.34 -3.13
CA ARG A 84 -14.10 4.68 -4.03
C ARG A 84 -15.28 5.21 -3.22
N LYS A 85 -16.29 5.75 -3.91
CA LYS A 85 -17.48 6.30 -3.25
C LYS A 85 -18.18 5.25 -2.37
N THR A 86 -18.41 4.05 -2.89
CA THR A 86 -19.25 3.02 -2.24
C THR A 86 -18.47 1.76 -1.82
N ASN A 87 -17.21 1.64 -2.21
CA ASN A 87 -16.40 0.45 -1.94
C ASN A 87 -14.93 0.79 -1.71
N LEU A 88 -14.19 -0.18 -1.20
CA LEU A 88 -12.76 -0.13 -1.00
C LEU A 88 -12.11 -1.24 -1.82
N ARG A 89 -11.20 -0.89 -2.72
CA ARG A 89 -10.36 -1.88 -3.41
C ARG A 89 -9.04 -1.99 -2.69
N VAL A 90 -8.76 -3.17 -2.14
CA VAL A 90 -7.49 -3.45 -1.46
C VAL A 90 -6.58 -4.22 -2.40
N GLY A 91 -5.27 -4.06 -2.21
CA GLY A 91 -4.28 -4.88 -2.88
C GLY A 91 -3.20 -5.36 -1.92
N LEU A 92 -2.71 -6.58 -2.15
CA LEU A 92 -1.71 -7.26 -1.33
C LEU A 92 -0.66 -7.92 -2.22
N ILE A 93 0.61 -7.63 -1.95
CA ILE A 93 1.75 -8.37 -2.50
C ILE A 93 2.06 -9.52 -1.55
N LEU A 94 1.95 -10.74 -2.05
CA LEU A 94 2.18 -11.98 -1.31
C LEU A 94 3.26 -12.81 -2.00
N GLU A 95 3.94 -13.67 -1.22
CA GLU A 95 4.96 -14.59 -1.73
C GLU A 95 4.38 -15.77 -2.52
N ARG A 96 3.05 -15.93 -2.49
CA ARG A 96 2.29 -16.94 -3.21
C ARG A 96 1.10 -16.32 -3.92
N LYS A 97 0.62 -16.98 -4.96
CA LYS A 97 -0.66 -16.64 -5.57
C LYS A 97 -1.81 -17.10 -4.68
N LEU A 98 -2.84 -16.28 -4.56
CA LEU A 98 -4.12 -16.71 -3.99
C LEU A 98 -4.85 -17.62 -4.98
N PRO A 99 -5.65 -18.58 -4.50
CA PRO A 99 -6.58 -19.32 -5.35
C PRO A 99 -7.55 -18.38 -6.07
N ASP A 100 -8.12 -18.85 -7.17
CA ASP A 100 -9.13 -18.10 -7.91
C ASP A 100 -10.33 -17.77 -7.02
N ASP A 101 -10.70 -16.49 -6.99
CA ASP A 101 -11.82 -15.97 -6.21
C ASP A 101 -12.43 -14.78 -6.96
N PRO A 102 -13.78 -14.68 -7.07
CA PRO A 102 -14.44 -13.61 -7.81
C PRO A 102 -14.17 -12.19 -7.24
N ARG A 103 -13.64 -12.08 -6.02
CA ARG A 103 -13.25 -10.79 -5.42
C ARG A 103 -11.88 -10.30 -5.89
N ILE A 104 -11.07 -11.17 -6.51
CA ILE A 104 -9.75 -10.81 -7.04
C ILE A 104 -9.94 -10.25 -8.46
N GLU A 105 -9.81 -8.94 -8.59
CA GLU A 105 -9.97 -8.25 -9.88
C GLU A 105 -8.75 -8.41 -10.79
N LYS A 106 -7.56 -8.61 -10.22
CA LYS A 106 -6.30 -8.64 -10.96
C LYS A 106 -5.23 -9.42 -10.19
N ILE A 107 -4.38 -10.14 -10.93
CA ILE A 107 -3.14 -10.70 -10.38
C ILE A 107 -1.97 -10.21 -11.24
N GLU A 108 -0.94 -9.65 -10.60
CA GLU A 108 0.32 -9.25 -11.24
C GLU A 108 1.48 -10.02 -10.62
N THR A 109 2.40 -10.56 -11.43
CA THR A 109 3.59 -11.27 -10.94
C THR A 109 4.84 -10.45 -11.23
N PHE A 110 5.56 -10.04 -10.19
CA PHE A 110 6.79 -9.25 -10.28
C PHE A 110 8.06 -10.10 -10.14
N GLY A 111 7.93 -11.34 -9.68
CA GLY A 111 9.02 -12.29 -9.49
C GLY A 111 8.51 -13.62 -8.92
N SER A 112 9.41 -14.56 -8.64
CA SER A 112 9.05 -15.91 -8.16
C SER A 112 8.33 -15.94 -6.80
N HIS A 113 8.53 -14.90 -5.98
CA HIS A 113 7.93 -14.75 -4.65
C HIS A 113 7.26 -13.38 -4.47
N SER A 114 6.71 -12.81 -5.55
CA SER A 114 6.10 -11.49 -5.49
C SER A 114 4.92 -11.41 -6.43
N HIS A 115 3.73 -11.57 -5.86
CA HIS A 115 2.46 -11.59 -6.57
C HIS A 115 1.51 -10.56 -5.96
N GLY A 116 1.17 -9.53 -6.73
CA GLY A 116 0.13 -8.57 -6.38
C GLY A 116 -1.25 -9.14 -6.70
N HIS A 117 -2.18 -8.98 -5.77
CA HIS A 117 -3.61 -9.30 -5.88
C HIS A 117 -4.40 -8.05 -5.52
#